data_AF-A0A839NYU3-F1
#
_entry.id   AF-A0A839NYU3-F1
#
_cell.length_a   1.000
_cell.length_b   1.000
_cell.length_c   1.000
_cell.angle_alpha   90.00
_cell.angle_beta   90.00
_cell.angle_gamma   90.00
#
_symmetry.space_group_name_H-M   'P 1'
#
loop_
_entity.id
_entity.type
_entity.pdbx_description
1 polymer ?
#
loop_
_entity_poly.entity_id
_entity_poly.type
_entity_poly.pdbx_seq_one_letter_code
_entity_poly.pdbx_strand_id
1 'polypeptide(L)'
;MRLRRLFRVRGRAAAVGHPLARSVLRFGRAQAGASAVEFAFIAPVLVLLFGATIEIPRAIATNNRLAQATITMADLASKGDFSDINDVFSAAQVVASPYSLAGAGIVLTAGGVYQVGNDFVARVCSSVQQGDKARAIGSDIGPPPAGTASKGDRFVMAETRLHYRPLFSFFPFLNDLTFTAKTVWPVREGIAKNGQVEVVLPGGMPCPA
;
A
#
# COMPACT_ATOMS: atom_id res chain seq x y z
N MET A 1 -32.91 -91.37 -51.65
CA MET A 1 -33.86 -90.64 -50.77
C MET A 1 -33.38 -90.90 -49.34
N ARG A 2 -32.84 -90.00 -48.50
CA ARG A 2 -33.17 -88.61 -48.14
C ARG A 2 -31.90 -87.92 -47.59
N LEU A 3 -31.85 -86.60 -47.77
CA LEU A 3 -30.86 -85.63 -47.31
C LEU A 3 -30.50 -85.72 -45.81
N ARG A 4 -29.27 -85.27 -45.48
CA ARG A 4 -29.03 -84.31 -44.39
C ARG A 4 -27.77 -83.47 -44.66
N ARG A 5 -27.98 -82.18 -44.91
CA ARG A 5 -26.95 -81.12 -44.90
C ARG A 5 -26.54 -80.86 -43.46
N LEU A 6 -25.25 -80.64 -43.20
CA LEU A 6 -24.78 -79.99 -41.98
C LEU A 6 -23.74 -78.93 -42.34
N PHE A 7 -24.18 -77.68 -42.17
CA PHE A 7 -23.41 -76.44 -42.21
C PHE A 7 -22.28 -76.51 -41.17
N ARG A 8 -21.06 -76.17 -41.58
CA ARG A 8 -19.95 -75.89 -40.65
C ARG A 8 -19.78 -74.38 -40.53
N VAL A 9 -20.14 -73.87 -39.36
CA VAL A 9 -20.00 -72.46 -38.96
C VAL A 9 -18.51 -72.09 -38.90
N ARG A 10 -18.16 -70.96 -39.51
CA ARG A 10 -16.81 -70.39 -39.59
C ARG A 10 -16.57 -69.56 -38.32
N GLY A 11 -15.75 -70.06 -37.40
CA GLY A 11 -15.35 -69.31 -36.20
C GLY A 11 -14.39 -68.18 -36.57
N ARG A 12 -14.80 -66.92 -36.35
CA ARG A 12 -13.91 -65.77 -36.32
C ARG A 12 -13.37 -65.62 -34.91
N ALA A 13 -12.09 -65.94 -34.72
CA ALA A 13 -11.36 -65.59 -33.50
C ALA A 13 -11.11 -64.08 -33.49
N ALA A 14 -11.75 -63.37 -32.56
CA ALA A 14 -11.44 -61.97 -32.27
C ALA A 14 -10.19 -61.93 -31.38
N ALA A 15 -9.08 -61.42 -31.93
CA ALA A 15 -7.87 -61.15 -31.15
C ALA A 15 -8.10 -59.92 -30.28
N VAL A 16 -8.20 -60.12 -28.97
CA VAL A 16 -8.23 -59.06 -27.95
C VAL A 16 -6.81 -58.53 -27.79
N GLY A 17 -6.44 -57.53 -28.57
CA GLY A 17 -5.20 -56.79 -28.37
C GLY A 17 -5.34 -55.83 -27.19
N HIS A 18 -4.41 -55.88 -26.22
CA HIS A 18 -4.39 -55.00 -25.04
C HIS A 18 -4.52 -53.51 -25.44
N PRO A 19 -5.66 -52.85 -25.18
CA PRO A 19 -5.92 -51.49 -25.65
C PRO A 19 -4.96 -50.46 -25.03
N LEU A 20 -4.41 -50.77 -23.85
CA LEU A 20 -3.48 -49.92 -23.11
C LEU A 20 -2.13 -49.74 -23.81
N ALA A 21 -1.55 -50.80 -24.38
CA ALA A 21 -0.26 -50.73 -25.06
C ALA A 21 -0.30 -49.86 -26.33
N ARG A 22 -1.44 -49.91 -27.04
CA ARG A 22 -1.68 -49.09 -28.24
C ARG A 22 -1.89 -47.62 -27.89
N SER A 23 -2.53 -47.32 -26.77
CA SER A 23 -2.73 -45.96 -26.29
C SER A 23 -1.41 -45.29 -25.89
N VAL A 24 -0.53 -45.97 -25.16
CA VAL A 24 0.77 -45.42 -24.72
C VAL A 24 1.69 -45.11 -25.92
N LEU A 25 1.77 -46.01 -26.90
CA LEU A 25 2.52 -45.76 -28.14
C LEU A 25 1.94 -44.62 -28.99
N ARG A 26 0.63 -44.39 -28.90
CA ARG A 26 -0.07 -43.30 -29.60
C ARG A 26 0.14 -41.95 -28.89
N PHE A 27 0.26 -41.93 -27.56
CA PHE A 27 0.69 -40.74 -26.81
C PHE A 27 2.15 -40.38 -27.12
N GLY A 28 3.07 -41.36 -27.20
CA GLY A 28 4.48 -41.10 -27.54
C GLY A 28 4.72 -40.61 -28.97
N ARG A 29 3.77 -40.85 -29.89
CA ARG A 29 3.79 -40.35 -31.29
C ARG A 29 3.01 -39.04 -31.48
N ALA A 30 2.33 -38.53 -30.46
CA ALA A 30 1.53 -37.33 -30.54
C ALA A 30 2.42 -36.07 -30.39
N GLN A 31 3.08 -35.64 -31.46
CA GLN A 31 3.86 -34.39 -31.49
C GLN A 31 2.99 -33.13 -31.31
N ALA A 32 1.71 -33.21 -31.63
CA ALA A 32 0.77 -32.08 -31.52
C ALA A 32 0.55 -31.57 -30.08
N GLY A 33 0.92 -32.35 -29.06
CA GLY A 33 0.79 -31.97 -27.64
C GLY A 33 2.08 -31.46 -26.99
N ALA A 34 3.24 -31.59 -27.64
CA ALA A 34 4.53 -31.25 -27.03
C ALA A 34 4.64 -29.75 -26.71
N SER A 35 4.25 -28.88 -27.66
CA SER A 35 4.26 -27.43 -27.47
C SER A 35 3.29 -26.97 -26.37
N ALA A 36 2.18 -27.68 -26.16
CA ALA A 36 1.24 -27.37 -25.08
C ALA A 36 1.86 -27.64 -23.70
N VAL A 37 2.68 -28.68 -23.58
CA VAL A 37 3.40 -29.02 -22.34
C VAL A 37 4.50 -27.99 -22.07
N GLU A 38 5.29 -27.62 -23.08
CA GLU A 38 6.32 -26.56 -22.95
C GLU A 38 5.70 -25.22 -22.53
N PHE A 39 4.57 -24.86 -23.14
CA PHE A 39 3.84 -23.65 -22.77
C PHE A 39 3.29 -23.73 -21.34
N ALA A 40 2.81 -24.89 -20.89
CA ALA A 40 2.32 -25.05 -19.51
C ALA A 40 3.41 -24.78 -18.46
N PHE A 41 4.69 -25.02 -18.78
CA PHE A 41 5.82 -24.69 -17.91
C PHE A 41 6.25 -23.22 -18.00
N ILE A 42 6.18 -22.60 -19.19
CA ILE A 42 6.60 -21.21 -19.40
C ILE A 42 5.52 -20.21 -18.98
N ALA A 43 4.23 -20.55 -19.17
CA ALA A 43 3.11 -19.66 -18.90
C ALA A 43 3.06 -19.14 -17.45
N PRO A 44 3.30 -19.94 -16.39
CA PRO A 44 3.36 -19.43 -15.01
C PRO A 44 4.43 -18.35 -14.85
N VAL A 45 5.60 -18.51 -15.47
CA VAL A 45 6.68 -17.51 -15.41
C VAL A 45 6.26 -16.23 -16.15
N LEU A 46 5.65 -16.36 -17.33
CA LEU A 46 5.16 -15.21 -18.08
C LEU A 46 4.07 -14.44 -17.32
N VAL A 47 3.14 -15.14 -16.66
CA VAL A 47 2.10 -14.51 -15.83
C VAL A 47 2.70 -13.77 -14.64
N LEU A 48 3.69 -14.37 -13.96
CA LEU A 48 4.39 -13.71 -12.86
C LEU A 48 5.13 -12.47 -13.34
N LEU A 49 5.85 -12.55 -14.46
CA LEU A 49 6.57 -11.40 -15.03
C LEU A 49 5.61 -10.28 -15.44
N PHE A 50 4.50 -10.62 -16.10
CA PHE A 50 3.48 -9.64 -16.47
C PHE A 50 2.82 -8.98 -15.25
N GLY A 51 2.50 -9.77 -14.22
CA GLY A 51 1.99 -9.21 -12.97
C GLY A 51 3.00 -8.28 -12.30
N ALA A 52 4.28 -8.64 -12.31
CA ALA A 52 5.34 -7.89 -11.65
C ALA A 52 5.59 -6.53 -12.33
N THR A 53 5.53 -6.47 -13.67
CA THR A 53 5.69 -5.21 -14.42
C THR A 53 4.54 -4.22 -14.16
N ILE A 54 3.38 -4.69 -13.70
CA ILE A 54 2.25 -3.85 -13.34
C ILE A 54 2.26 -3.49 -11.85
N GLU A 55 2.47 -4.47 -10.97
CA GLU A 55 2.36 -4.29 -9.51
C GLU A 55 3.47 -3.45 -8.92
N ILE A 56 4.73 -3.75 -9.28
CA ILE A 56 5.88 -3.10 -8.64
C ILE A 56 5.87 -1.58 -8.91
N PRO A 57 5.70 -1.11 -10.17
CA PRO A 57 5.61 0.32 -10.43
C PRO A 57 4.41 0.98 -9.74
N ARG A 58 3.26 0.28 -9.64
CA ARG A 58 2.08 0.82 -8.97
C ARG A 58 2.30 0.99 -7.47
N ALA A 59 2.96 0.03 -6.82
CA ALA A 59 3.33 0.11 -5.41
C ALA A 59 4.24 1.33 -5.15
N ILE A 60 5.28 1.49 -5.95
CA ILE A 60 6.21 2.63 -5.87
C ILE A 60 5.48 3.95 -6.11
N ALA A 61 4.67 4.03 -7.15
CA ALA A 61 3.90 5.23 -7.48
C ALA A 61 2.91 5.61 -6.36
N THR A 62 2.25 4.62 -5.75
CA THR A 62 1.35 4.82 -4.60
C THR A 62 2.12 5.42 -3.42
N ASN A 63 3.28 4.86 -3.07
CA ASN A 63 4.11 5.38 -1.99
C ASN A 63 4.60 6.81 -2.25
N ASN A 64 5.04 7.11 -3.48
CA ASN A 64 5.48 8.45 -3.85
C ASN A 64 4.34 9.47 -3.78
N ARG A 65 3.13 9.08 -4.21
CA ARG A 65 1.93 9.94 -4.14
C ARG A 65 1.48 10.14 -2.70
N LEU A 66 1.56 9.12 -1.85
CA LEU A 66 1.32 9.24 -0.41
C LEU A 66 2.30 10.21 0.26
N ALA A 67 3.59 10.10 -0.07
CA ALA A 67 4.62 11.00 0.46
C ALA A 67 4.37 12.46 0.03
N GLN A 68 4.03 12.70 -1.24
CA GLN A 68 3.67 14.03 -1.73
C GLN A 68 2.44 14.58 -1.03
N ALA A 69 1.37 13.78 -0.89
CA ALA A 69 0.17 14.19 -0.16
C ALA A 69 0.48 14.53 1.30
N THR A 70 1.37 13.77 1.96
CA THR A 70 1.82 14.03 3.33
C THR A 70 2.54 15.37 3.44
N ILE A 71 3.43 15.68 2.50
CA ILE A 71 4.12 16.98 2.41
C ILE A 71 3.12 18.11 2.22
N THR A 72 2.16 17.95 1.31
CA THR A 72 1.11 18.95 1.08
C THR A 72 0.26 19.19 2.32
N MET A 73 -0.11 18.14 3.06
CA MET A 73 -0.89 18.32 4.29
C MET A 73 -0.14 19.13 5.34
N ALA A 74 1.13 18.84 5.56
CA ALA A 74 1.94 19.60 6.52
C ALA A 74 2.18 21.04 6.04
N ASP A 75 2.38 21.27 4.74
CA ASP A 75 2.51 22.62 4.19
C ASP A 75 1.21 23.43 4.37
N LEU A 76 0.05 22.87 4.00
CA LEU A 76 -1.23 23.54 4.18
C LEU A 76 -1.54 23.77 5.66
N ALA A 77 -1.33 22.75 6.50
CA ALA A 77 -1.55 22.86 7.93
C ALA A 77 -0.59 23.86 8.61
N SER A 78 0.54 24.23 8.00
CA SER A 78 1.47 25.23 8.54
C SER A 78 1.04 26.70 8.32
N LYS A 79 -0.02 26.95 7.55
CA LYS A 79 -0.42 28.29 7.08
C LYS A 79 -1.56 28.95 7.87
N GLY A 80 -2.06 28.34 8.94
CA GLY A 80 -3.04 29.01 9.78
C GLY A 80 -3.84 28.05 10.66
N ASP A 81 -4.69 28.64 11.50
CA ASP A 81 -5.61 27.90 12.36
C ASP A 81 -6.79 27.40 11.53
N PHE A 82 -7.17 26.13 11.74
CA PHE A 82 -8.29 25.51 11.04
C PHE A 82 -9.44 25.28 12.02
N SER A 83 -10.64 25.72 11.63
CA SER A 83 -11.88 25.31 12.31
C SER A 83 -12.32 23.92 11.86
N ASP A 84 -12.07 23.59 10.59
CA ASP A 84 -12.21 22.26 10.00
C ASP A 84 -10.96 21.94 9.16
N ILE A 85 -10.35 20.77 9.40
CA ILE A 85 -9.16 20.30 8.70
C ILE A 85 -9.50 19.49 7.43
N ASN A 86 -10.79 19.24 7.17
CA ASN A 86 -11.23 18.43 6.03
C ASN A 86 -10.75 18.98 4.67
N ASP A 87 -10.59 20.29 4.53
CA ASP A 87 -10.05 20.90 3.30
C ASP A 87 -8.58 20.53 3.06
N VAL A 88 -7.81 20.32 4.13
CA VAL A 88 -6.43 19.84 4.03
C VAL A 88 -6.41 18.38 3.56
N PHE A 89 -7.31 17.54 4.08
CA PHE A 89 -7.43 16.14 3.65
C PHE A 89 -7.95 16.01 2.21
N SER A 90 -8.90 16.84 1.80
CA SER A 90 -9.43 16.83 0.44
C SER A 90 -8.35 17.28 -0.56
N ALA A 91 -7.58 18.33 -0.24
CA ALA A 91 -6.43 18.74 -1.05
C ALA A 91 -5.36 17.63 -1.14
N ALA A 92 -5.08 16.93 -0.04
CA ALA A 92 -4.16 15.79 -0.04
C ALA A 92 -4.62 14.66 -0.97
N GLN A 93 -5.92 14.37 -1.00
CA GLN A 93 -6.51 13.39 -1.91
C GLN A 93 -6.36 13.80 -3.39
N VAL A 94 -6.45 15.10 -3.71
CA VAL A 94 -6.18 15.60 -5.07
C VAL A 94 -4.73 15.34 -5.45
N VAL A 95 -3.77 15.58 -4.56
CA VAL A 95 -2.34 15.33 -4.80
C VAL A 95 -2.03 13.83 -4.92
N ALA A 96 -2.72 12.99 -4.15
CA ALA A 96 -2.56 11.54 -4.19
C ALA A 96 -3.13 10.89 -5.46
N SER A 97 -4.00 11.62 -6.20
CA SER A 97 -4.61 11.14 -7.44
C SER A 97 -3.58 10.57 -8.42
N PRO A 98 -3.88 9.43 -9.10
CA PRO A 98 -5.16 8.70 -9.11
C PRO A 98 -5.35 7.71 -7.94
N TYR A 99 -4.47 7.71 -6.94
CA TYR A 99 -4.54 6.79 -5.81
C TYR A 99 -5.43 7.34 -4.69
N SER A 100 -6.27 6.48 -4.13
CA SER A 100 -7.15 6.85 -3.02
C SER A 100 -6.42 6.75 -1.68
N LEU A 101 -6.61 7.74 -0.83
CA LEU A 101 -6.24 7.75 0.59
C LEU A 101 -7.37 7.20 1.47
N ALA A 102 -8.43 6.64 0.89
CA ALA A 102 -9.53 6.06 1.66
C ALA A 102 -9.02 4.92 2.55
N GLY A 103 -9.27 5.04 3.86
CA GLY A 103 -8.76 4.11 4.86
C GLY A 103 -7.28 4.29 5.20
N ALA A 104 -6.62 5.35 4.74
CA ALA A 104 -5.33 5.76 5.28
C ALA A 104 -5.51 6.25 6.72
N GLY A 105 -4.55 5.92 7.58
CA GLY A 105 -4.32 6.59 8.83
C GLY A 105 -3.55 7.88 8.59
N ILE A 106 -4.05 9.00 9.08
CA ILE A 106 -3.47 10.33 8.96
C ILE A 106 -3.50 10.98 10.33
N VAL A 107 -2.36 11.51 10.75
CA VAL A 107 -2.21 12.27 12.00
C VAL A 107 -1.48 13.56 11.67
N LEU A 108 -2.14 14.68 11.95
CA LEU A 108 -1.54 16.00 11.91
C LEU A 108 -1.26 16.44 13.34
N THR A 109 -0.09 17.03 13.55
CA THR A 109 0.39 17.45 14.86
C THR A 109 1.00 18.82 14.74
N ALA A 110 0.52 19.80 15.51
CA ALA A 110 1.25 21.02 15.76
C ALA A 110 2.04 20.85 17.06
N GLY A 111 3.34 21.17 16.98
CA GLY A 111 4.28 20.93 18.04
C GLY A 111 5.15 22.13 18.34
N GLY A 112 5.71 22.12 19.54
CA GLY A 112 6.63 23.12 20.04
C GLY A 112 7.92 22.50 20.53
N VAL A 113 8.98 23.29 20.51
CA VAL A 113 10.31 22.87 20.98
C VAL A 113 10.60 23.51 22.33
N TYR A 114 10.88 22.67 23.31
CA TYR A 114 11.09 23.05 24.70
C TYR A 114 12.49 22.66 25.15
N GLN A 115 13.09 23.48 26.00
CA GLN A 115 14.35 23.15 26.64
C GLN A 115 14.09 22.27 27.87
N VAL A 116 14.75 21.13 27.94
CA VAL A 116 14.69 20.18 29.06
C VAL A 116 16.12 19.92 29.50
N GLY A 117 16.56 20.59 30.57
CA GLY A 117 17.96 20.60 30.97
C GLY A 117 18.84 21.25 29.90
N ASN A 118 19.78 20.48 29.35
CA ASN A 118 20.68 20.92 28.28
C ASN A 118 20.21 20.52 26.87
N ASP A 119 19.14 19.74 26.77
CA ASP A 119 18.62 19.24 25.51
C ASP A 119 17.35 19.99 25.08
N PHE A 120 17.05 19.95 23.79
CA PHE A 120 15.76 20.38 23.26
C PHE A 120 14.88 19.16 22.99
N VAL A 121 13.59 19.28 23.31
CA VAL A 121 12.59 18.22 23.12
C VAL A 121 11.38 18.81 22.43
N ALA A 122 10.95 18.17 21.35
CA ALA A 122 9.71 18.48 20.67
C ALA A 122 8.53 17.83 21.39
N ARG A 123 7.46 18.60 21.65
CA ARG A 123 6.22 18.12 22.27
C ARG A 123 4.99 18.47 21.45
N VAL A 124 3.97 17.64 21.58
CA VAL A 124 2.65 17.83 20.97
C VAL A 124 1.91 18.96 21.69
N CYS A 125 1.40 19.92 20.92
CA CYS A 125 0.54 20.99 21.45
C CYS A 125 -0.92 20.80 21.04
N SER A 126 -1.13 20.47 19.77
CA SER A 126 -2.43 20.06 19.25
C SER A 126 -2.25 18.96 18.22
N SER A 127 -3.25 18.09 18.07
CA SER A 127 -3.22 17.01 17.10
C SER A 127 -4.63 16.69 16.63
N VAL A 128 -4.76 16.38 15.34
CA VAL A 128 -5.99 15.93 14.71
C VAL A 128 -5.73 14.64 13.95
N GLN A 129 -6.74 13.79 13.87
CA GLN A 129 -6.64 12.46 13.29
C GLN A 129 -7.69 12.21 12.21
N GLN A 130 -7.36 11.32 11.28
CA GLN A 130 -8.28 10.67 10.37
C GLN A 130 -7.81 9.22 10.17
N GLY A 131 -8.61 8.22 10.56
CA GLY A 131 -8.26 6.80 10.36
C GLY A 131 -7.14 6.24 11.23
N ASP A 132 -6.42 7.07 12.01
CA ASP A 132 -5.45 6.65 13.04
C ASP A 132 -5.70 7.42 14.35
N LYS A 133 -4.87 7.21 15.38
CA LYS A 133 -4.97 7.90 16.66
C LYS A 133 -4.11 9.17 16.69
N ALA A 134 -4.72 10.28 17.07
CA ALA A 134 -4.03 11.53 17.34
C ALA A 134 -2.99 11.34 18.45
N ARG A 135 -1.90 12.09 18.38
CA ARG A 135 -0.90 12.07 19.45
C ARG A 135 -1.46 12.74 20.71
N ALA A 136 -1.13 12.20 21.87
CA ALA A 136 -1.55 12.79 23.14
C ALA A 136 -0.93 14.17 23.33
N ILE A 137 -1.75 15.17 23.71
CA ILE A 137 -1.28 16.52 24.00
C ILE A 137 -0.26 16.49 25.15
N GLY A 138 0.83 17.23 25.00
CA GLY A 138 1.94 17.28 25.95
C GLY A 138 2.92 16.10 25.87
N SER A 139 2.63 15.07 25.06
CA SER A 139 3.57 13.95 24.89
C SER A 139 4.83 14.36 24.13
N ASP A 140 5.95 13.76 24.50
CA ASP A 140 7.23 13.97 23.84
C ASP A 140 7.24 13.27 22.47
N ILE A 141 7.63 14.02 21.44
CA ILE A 141 7.86 13.52 20.08
C ILE A 141 9.31 13.02 19.95
N GLY A 142 10.22 13.54 20.78
CA GLY A 142 11.65 13.24 20.79
C GLY A 142 12.50 14.47 20.46
N PRO A 143 13.69 14.29 19.87
CA PRO A 143 14.54 15.39 19.43
C PRO A 143 13.80 16.29 18.44
N PRO A 144 14.11 17.61 18.41
CA PRO A 144 13.45 18.52 17.49
C PRO A 144 13.74 18.14 16.05
N PRO A 145 12.75 18.29 15.15
CA PRO A 145 12.96 18.14 13.72
C PRO A 145 14.09 19.05 13.21
N ALA A 146 14.77 18.62 12.15
CA ALA A 146 15.83 19.41 11.53
C ALA A 146 15.29 20.78 11.09
N GLY A 147 15.99 21.86 11.47
CA GLY A 147 15.58 23.24 11.17
C GLY A 147 14.71 23.91 12.24
N THR A 148 14.27 23.19 13.28
CA THR A 148 13.55 23.74 14.44
C THR A 148 14.23 23.36 15.75
N ALA A 149 15.51 23.66 15.90
CA ALA A 149 16.32 23.22 17.05
C ALA A 149 16.47 24.29 18.14
N SER A 150 15.67 25.35 18.12
CA SER A 150 15.70 26.43 19.10
C SER A 150 14.49 26.35 20.04
N LYS A 151 14.69 26.78 21.29
CA LYS A 151 13.59 26.93 22.25
C LYS A 151 12.52 27.86 21.67
N GLY A 152 11.27 27.41 21.70
CA GLY A 152 10.13 28.17 21.21
C GLY A 152 9.77 27.89 19.75
N ASP A 153 10.61 27.20 19.00
CA ASP A 153 10.31 26.86 17.61
C ASP A 153 8.99 26.08 17.51
N ARG A 154 8.20 26.43 16.50
CA ARG A 154 6.88 25.86 16.23
C ARG A 154 6.88 25.17 14.88
N PHE A 155 6.29 23.99 14.83
CA PHE A 155 6.22 23.18 13.62
C PHE A 155 4.90 22.47 13.50
N VAL A 156 4.60 22.06 12.27
CA VAL A 156 3.52 21.12 11.97
C VAL A 156 4.12 19.86 11.36
N MET A 157 3.60 18.72 11.80
CA MET A 157 4.05 17.40 11.38
C MET A 157 2.85 16.63 10.84
N ALA A 158 3.01 16.05 9.65
CA ALA A 158 2.06 15.11 9.08
C ALA A 158 2.65 13.71 9.09
N GLU A 159 1.87 12.76 9.57
CA GLU A 159 2.16 11.33 9.56
C GLU A 159 1.03 10.62 8.82
N THR A 160 1.39 9.76 7.88
CA THR A 160 0.43 8.95 7.14
C THR A 160 0.83 7.49 7.13
N ARG A 161 -0.18 6.63 7.12
CA ARG A 161 -0.07 5.17 7.07
C ARG A 161 -1.13 4.64 6.10
N LEU A 162 -0.71 3.95 5.05
CA LEU A 162 -1.61 3.40 4.04
C LEU A 162 -1.30 1.93 3.78
N HIS A 163 -2.31 1.07 3.95
CA HIS A 163 -2.24 -0.32 3.53
C HIS A 163 -2.34 -0.42 2.01
N TYR A 164 -1.30 -0.94 1.36
CA TYR A 164 -1.28 -1.12 -0.07
C TYR A 164 -2.24 -2.25 -0.48
N ARG A 165 -3.03 -2.02 -1.53
CA ARG A 165 -3.96 -3.01 -2.09
C ARG A 165 -3.44 -3.50 -3.43
N PRO A 166 -2.84 -4.71 -3.51
CA PRO A 166 -2.43 -5.28 -4.78
C PRO A 166 -3.65 -5.67 -5.64
N LEU A 167 -3.54 -5.58 -6.96
CA LEU A 167 -4.50 -6.15 -7.92
C LEU A 167 -4.31 -7.66 -8.01
N PHE A 168 -3.07 -8.13 -7.83
CA PHE A 168 -2.71 -9.54 -7.89
C PHE A 168 -2.23 -10.06 -6.53
N SER A 169 -2.96 -11.00 -5.93
CA SER A 169 -2.62 -11.57 -4.62
C SER A 169 -1.49 -12.61 -4.63
N PHE A 170 -1.01 -13.03 -5.82
CA PHE A 170 0.04 -14.05 -5.95
C PHE A 170 1.45 -13.52 -5.64
N PHE A 171 1.60 -12.23 -5.31
CA PHE A 171 2.81 -11.67 -4.71
C PHE A 171 2.63 -11.53 -3.20
N PRO A 172 2.99 -12.55 -2.40
CA PRO A 172 2.71 -12.55 -0.96
C PRO A 172 3.34 -11.35 -0.24
N PHE A 173 4.51 -10.89 -0.67
CA PHE A 173 5.21 -9.75 -0.08
C PHE A 173 4.48 -8.40 -0.25
N LEU A 174 3.52 -8.29 -1.20
CA LEU A 174 2.74 -7.08 -1.42
C LEU A 174 1.42 -7.05 -0.64
N ASN A 175 0.92 -8.20 -0.17
CA ASN A 175 -0.41 -8.31 0.44
C ASN A 175 -0.49 -7.60 1.81
N ASP A 176 0.61 -7.58 2.56
CA ASP A 176 0.69 -6.95 3.89
C ASP A 176 1.52 -5.66 3.88
N LEU A 177 1.84 -5.15 2.69
CA LEU A 177 2.69 -3.98 2.54
C LEU A 177 1.96 -2.73 3.05
N THR A 178 2.58 -2.05 4.01
CA THR A 178 2.07 -0.78 4.54
C THR A 178 3.08 0.31 4.28
N PHE A 179 2.63 1.37 3.60
CA PHE A 179 3.43 2.57 3.40
C PHE A 179 3.23 3.54 4.54
N THR A 180 4.32 4.16 4.98
CA THR A 180 4.30 5.22 5.98
C THR A 180 5.10 6.41 5.46
N ALA A 181 4.54 7.61 5.59
CA ALA A 181 5.27 8.84 5.32
C ALA A 181 5.16 9.77 6.52
N LYS A 182 6.25 10.49 6.78
CA LYS A 182 6.34 11.48 7.85
C LYS A 182 7.07 12.70 7.32
N THR A 183 6.52 13.87 7.57
CA THR A 183 7.14 15.13 7.18
C THR A 183 6.86 16.21 8.22
N VAL A 184 7.75 17.18 8.30
CA VAL A 184 7.66 18.31 9.21
C VAL A 184 7.88 19.58 8.43
N TRP A 185 7.08 20.61 8.72
CA TRP A 185 7.25 21.96 8.23
C TRP A 185 7.30 22.94 9.40
N PRO A 186 8.18 23.96 9.36
CA PRO A 186 8.05 25.11 10.26
C PRO A 186 6.70 25.80 10.05
N VAL A 187 6.17 26.41 11.10
CA VAL A 187 4.98 27.25 10.99
C VAL A 187 5.29 28.46 10.08
N ARG A 188 4.39 28.77 9.15
CA ARG A 188 4.61 29.82 8.13
C ARG A 188 3.74 31.06 8.34
N GLU A 189 2.44 30.86 8.55
CA GLU A 189 1.44 31.95 8.62
C GLU A 189 0.56 31.82 9.88
N GLY A 190 1.16 31.30 10.96
CA GLY A 190 0.47 31.11 12.24
C GLY A 190 0.09 32.41 12.95
N ILE A 191 -0.62 32.28 14.05
CA ILE A 191 -0.98 33.40 14.93
C ILE A 191 -0.06 33.38 16.15
N ALA A 192 0.39 34.56 16.59
CA ALA A 192 1.20 34.66 17.80
C ALA A 192 0.38 34.25 19.04
N LYS A 193 0.83 33.19 19.73
CA LYS A 193 0.30 32.70 20.99
C LYS A 193 1.46 32.48 21.95
N ASN A 194 1.33 32.97 23.18
CA ASN A 194 2.39 32.86 24.20
C ASN A 194 3.77 33.35 23.70
N GLY A 195 3.78 34.38 22.84
CA GLY A 195 5.01 34.97 22.27
C GLY A 195 5.63 34.21 21.10
N GLN A 196 5.04 33.12 20.63
CA GLN A 196 5.52 32.34 19.48
C GLN A 196 4.45 32.28 18.38
N VAL A 197 4.86 32.35 17.12
CA VAL A 197 3.94 32.17 15.98
C VAL A 197 3.64 30.68 15.83
N GLU A 198 2.40 30.27 16.03
CA GLU A 198 2.00 28.86 15.97
C GLU A 198 0.70 28.63 15.21
N VAL A 199 0.42 27.36 14.93
CA VAL A 199 -0.87 26.88 14.44
C VAL A 199 -1.53 26.01 15.50
N VAL A 200 -2.80 26.25 15.76
CA VAL A 200 -3.64 25.40 16.60
C VAL A 200 -4.56 24.57 15.71
N LEU A 201 -4.39 23.25 15.74
CA LEU A 201 -5.25 22.31 15.02
C LEU A 201 -6.61 22.17 15.71
N PRO A 202 -7.68 21.78 14.97
CA PRO A 202 -9.03 21.68 15.53
C PRO A 202 -9.10 20.83 16.80
N GLY A 203 -9.83 21.32 17.81
CA GLY A 203 -10.00 20.64 19.10
C GLY A 203 -8.77 20.64 20.01
N GLY A 204 -7.68 21.32 19.62
CA GLY A 204 -6.47 21.49 20.41
C GLY A 204 -6.41 22.79 21.21
N MET A 205 -5.30 22.97 21.93
CA MET A 205 -4.97 24.21 22.64
C MET A 205 -3.64 24.79 22.11
N PRO A 206 -3.41 26.10 22.29
CA PRO A 206 -2.11 26.73 22.09
C PRO A 206 -1.00 25.95 22.80
N CYS A 207 0.20 25.94 22.21
CA CYS A 207 1.36 25.39 22.89
C CYS A 207 1.60 26.11 24.22
N PRO A 208 2.00 25.40 25.29
CA PRO A 208 2.47 26.05 26.49
C PRO A 208 3.65 27.01 26.19
N ALA A 209 3.74 28.03 27.04
CA ALA A 209 4.81 29.04 27.00
C ALA A 209 6.18 28.45 27.35
#